data_AF-A0A8X6P8H5-F1
#
_entry.id   AF-A0A8X6P8H5-F1
#
_cell.length_a   1.000
_cell.length_b   1.000
_cell.length_c   1.000
_cell.angle_alpha   90.00
_cell.angle_beta   90.00
_cell.angle_gamma   90.00
#
_symmetry.space_group_name_H-M   'P 1'
#
loop_
_entity.id
_entity.type
_entity.pdbx_description
1 polymer ?
#
loop_
_entity_poly.entity_id
_entity_poly.type
_entity_poly.pdbx_seq_one_letter_code
_entity_poly.pdbx_strand_id
1 'polypeptide(L)'
;MTNGAILNGRDKIRKVLQNFIDKGGSQEQIANSYYSTLIENLDCDKTIHKAVEVTSGSKLFYQIAENDKIDNIIVQEMNQLPDEVTFIPINILMYKKYPETNDAISMINKNYDTKNKMKLLSKKDSRFPMEKL
;
A
#
# COMPACT_ATOMS: atom_id res chain seq x y z
N MET A 1 14.96 -17.44 2.40
CA MET A 1 14.75 -16.05 1.94
C MET A 1 15.00 -15.15 3.13
N THR A 2 15.99 -14.27 3.05
CA THR A 2 16.58 -13.58 4.21
C THR A 2 15.87 -12.26 4.49
N ASN A 3 15.11 -12.18 5.58
CA ASN A 3 14.41 -10.99 6.08
C ASN A 3 15.26 -9.69 6.11
N GLY A 4 16.59 -9.79 6.08
CA GLY A 4 17.49 -8.65 6.05
C GLY A 4 17.39 -7.77 4.80
N ALA A 5 17.07 -8.33 3.62
CA ALA A 5 17.04 -7.53 2.39
C ALA A 5 15.77 -6.66 2.27
N ILE A 6 14.61 -7.16 2.69
CA ILE A 6 13.38 -6.33 2.87
C ILE A 6 13.62 -5.18 3.85
N LEU A 7 14.24 -5.44 5.00
CA LEU A 7 14.52 -4.43 6.02
C LEU A 7 15.47 -3.35 5.49
N ASN A 8 16.54 -3.76 4.80
CA ASN A 8 17.46 -2.84 4.14
C ASN A 8 16.76 -1.97 3.09
N GLY A 9 15.81 -2.53 2.34
CA GLY A 9 15.01 -1.77 1.37
C GLY A 9 14.15 -0.70 2.02
N ARG A 10 13.44 -1.07 3.09
CA ARG A 10 12.60 -0.14 3.86
C ARG A 10 13.43 1.00 4.47
N ASP A 11 14.60 0.71 5.01
CA ASP A 11 15.48 1.74 5.59
C ASP A 11 16.00 2.73 4.55
N LYS A 12 16.32 2.26 3.34
CA LYS A 12 16.72 3.14 2.24
C LYS A 12 15.57 4.04 1.78
N ILE A 13 14.36 3.49 1.62
CA ILE A 13 13.18 4.29 1.26
C ILE A 13 12.92 5.36 2.32
N ARG A 14 12.98 5.01 3.60
CA ARG A 14 12.79 5.96 4.71
C ARG A 14 13.79 7.12 4.66
N LYS A 15 15.06 6.85 4.32
CA LYS A 15 16.08 7.89 4.14
C LYS A 15 15.75 8.83 2.97
N VAL A 16 15.32 8.27 1.83
CA VAL A 16 14.90 9.08 0.67
C VAL A 16 13.71 9.97 0.99
N LEU A 17 12.69 9.41 1.65
CA LEU A 17 11.52 10.18 2.06
C LEU A 17 11.86 11.28 3.06
N GLN A 18 12.76 11.00 4.02
CA GLN A 18 13.23 12.04 4.94
C GLN A 18 13.96 13.16 4.19
N ASN A 19 14.84 12.83 3.24
CA ASN A 19 15.50 13.84 2.42
C ASN A 19 14.50 14.68 1.63
N PHE A 20 13.40 14.10 1.13
CA PHE A 20 12.35 14.83 0.43
C PHE A 20 11.58 15.78 1.35
N ILE A 21 11.31 15.37 2.59
CA ILE A 21 10.71 16.23 3.62
C ILE A 21 11.66 17.38 3.95
N ASP A 22 12.93 17.09 4.18
CA ASP A 22 13.94 18.08 4.57
C ASP A 22 14.17 19.14 3.46
N LYS A 23 14.05 18.74 2.19
CA LYS A 23 14.15 19.65 1.04
C LYS A 23 12.90 20.52 0.84
N GLY A 24 11.74 20.11 1.40
CA GLY A 24 10.49 20.86 1.34
C GLY A 24 9.85 20.96 -0.06
N GLY A 25 8.79 21.76 -0.16
CA GLY A 25 8.17 22.13 -1.44
C GLY A 25 7.54 20.96 -2.18
N SER A 26 7.88 20.79 -3.46
CA SER A 26 7.34 19.70 -4.28
C SER A 26 7.83 18.31 -3.86
N GLN A 27 8.99 18.20 -3.23
CA GLN A 27 9.52 16.92 -2.77
C GLN A 27 8.81 16.45 -1.50
N GLU A 28 8.47 17.37 -0.60
CA GLU A 28 7.65 17.06 0.56
C GLU A 28 6.26 16.54 0.15
N GLN A 29 5.66 17.09 -0.91
CA GLN A 29 4.40 16.58 -1.47
C GLN A 29 4.54 15.13 -1.96
N ILE A 30 5.67 14.78 -2.60
CA ILE A 30 5.96 13.41 -3.03
C ILE A 30 6.06 12.47 -1.82
N ALA A 31 6.76 12.89 -0.76
CA ALA A 31 6.85 12.12 0.47
C ALA A 31 5.48 11.90 1.13
N ASN A 32 4.61 12.91 1.12
CA ASN A 32 3.24 12.83 1.64
C ASN A 32 2.30 11.94 0.81
N SER A 33 2.63 11.68 -0.46
CA SER A 33 1.90 10.77 -1.35
C SER A 33 2.38 9.32 -1.29
N TYR A 34 3.36 9.01 -0.44
CA TYR A 34 3.78 7.65 -0.11
C TYR A 34 3.11 7.20 1.20
N TYR A 35 2.56 5.99 1.22
CA TYR A 35 1.72 5.49 2.31
C TYR A 35 2.37 4.37 3.13
N SER A 36 3.66 4.07 2.94
CA SER A 36 4.35 2.97 3.64
C SER A 36 3.84 1.57 3.26
N THR A 37 4.09 0.56 4.08
CA THR A 37 3.82 -0.85 3.75
C THR A 37 2.37 -1.27 4.01
N LEU A 38 1.91 -2.34 3.33
CA LEU A 38 0.58 -2.91 3.56
C LEU A 38 0.32 -3.26 5.03
N ILE A 39 1.28 -3.88 5.71
CA ILE A 39 1.13 -4.28 7.12
C ILE A 39 0.92 -3.11 8.08
N GLU A 40 1.53 -1.95 7.82
CA GLU A 40 1.36 -0.76 8.66
C GLU A 40 0.01 -0.06 8.44
N ASN A 41 -0.63 -0.34 7.30
CA ASN A 41 -1.91 0.23 6.93
C ASN A 41 -3.08 -0.73 7.15
N LEU A 42 -2.78 -1.96 7.54
CA LEU A 42 -3.75 -3.04 7.69
C LEU A 42 -4.07 -3.22 9.17
N ASP A 43 -5.33 -3.00 9.51
CA ASP A 43 -5.89 -3.40 10.80
C ASP A 43 -6.93 -4.50 10.58
N CYS A 44 -6.90 -5.54 11.40
CA CYS A 44 -7.84 -6.65 11.32
C CYS A 44 -7.97 -7.36 12.67
N ASP A 45 -9.09 -8.06 12.85
CA ASP A 45 -9.36 -8.82 14.06
C ASP A 45 -8.27 -9.89 14.31
N LYS A 46 -7.82 -10.02 15.57
CA LYS A 46 -6.82 -11.01 15.99
C LYS A 46 -7.18 -12.43 15.60
N THR A 47 -8.47 -12.75 15.55
CA THR A 47 -8.99 -14.06 15.13
C THR A 47 -8.63 -14.43 13.69
N ILE A 48 -8.34 -13.46 12.82
CA ILE A 48 -7.99 -13.68 11.41
C ILE A 48 -6.53 -13.33 11.09
N HIS A 49 -5.71 -12.89 12.06
CA HIS A 49 -4.30 -12.52 11.84
C HIS A 49 -3.53 -13.62 11.13
N LYS A 50 -3.69 -14.87 11.55
CA LYS A 50 -2.95 -15.98 10.93
C LYS A 50 -3.38 -16.24 9.49
N ALA A 51 -4.68 -16.14 9.22
CA ALA A 51 -5.21 -16.32 7.87
C ALA A 51 -4.71 -15.21 6.94
N VAL A 52 -4.68 -13.95 7.42
CA VAL A 52 -4.15 -12.81 6.68
C VAL A 52 -2.65 -12.97 6.43
N GLU A 53 -1.87 -13.29 7.47
CA GLU A 53 -0.42 -13.49 7.37
C GLU A 53 -0.05 -14.55 6.34
N VAL A 54 -0.66 -15.74 6.42
CA VAL A 54 -0.36 -16.86 5.53
C VAL A 54 -0.84 -16.60 4.10
N THR A 55 -2.01 -15.95 3.94
CA THR A 55 -2.57 -15.66 2.61
C THR A 55 -1.82 -14.55 1.88
N SER A 56 -1.45 -13.50 2.60
CA SER A 56 -0.73 -12.35 2.04
C SER A 56 0.76 -12.64 1.88
N GLY A 57 1.37 -13.34 2.84
CA GLY A 57 2.80 -13.66 2.84
C GLY A 57 3.66 -12.40 2.70
N SER A 58 4.64 -12.43 1.79
CA SER A 58 5.55 -11.30 1.52
C SER A 58 4.83 -10.04 1.03
N LYS A 59 3.60 -10.14 0.52
CA LYS A 59 2.82 -8.99 0.03
C LYS A 59 2.54 -7.97 1.13
N LEU A 60 2.56 -8.39 2.40
CA LEU A 60 2.43 -7.49 3.55
C LEU A 60 3.49 -6.38 3.59
N PHE A 61 4.65 -6.60 2.96
CA PHE A 61 5.76 -5.65 2.92
C PHE A 61 5.80 -4.82 1.63
N TYR A 62 4.81 -4.95 0.76
CA TYR A 62 4.76 -4.13 -0.45
C TYR A 62 4.50 -2.68 -0.09
N GLN A 63 5.19 -1.79 -0.79
CA GLN A 63 5.17 -0.35 -0.60
C GLN A 63 3.97 0.25 -1.33
N ILE A 64 3.20 1.08 -0.66
CA ILE A 64 2.00 1.71 -1.23
C ILE A 64 2.31 3.17 -1.55
N ALA A 65 2.01 3.60 -2.77
CA ALA A 65 2.07 5.00 -3.17
C ALA A 65 0.82 5.42 -3.94
N GLU A 66 0.60 6.73 -4.03
CA GLU A 66 -0.56 7.28 -4.72
C GLU A 66 -0.65 6.90 -6.20
N ASN A 67 0.49 6.95 -6.89
CA ASN A 67 0.60 6.64 -8.31
C ASN A 67 2.01 6.14 -8.66
N ASP A 68 2.12 5.53 -9.84
CA ASP A 68 3.33 4.97 -10.42
C ASP A 68 4.43 6.02 -10.65
N LYS A 69 4.10 7.31 -10.81
CA LYS A 69 5.11 8.37 -10.93
C LYS A 69 5.87 8.57 -9.62
N ILE A 70 5.18 8.51 -8.48
CA ILE A 70 5.80 8.60 -7.15
C ILE A 70 6.78 7.44 -6.97
N ASP A 71 6.37 6.22 -7.35
CA ASP A 71 7.23 5.03 -7.28
C ASP A 71 8.52 5.26 -8.07
N ASN A 72 8.40 5.69 -9.33
CA ASN A 72 9.55 5.94 -10.20
C ASN A 72 10.51 7.00 -9.65
N ILE A 73 9.99 8.08 -9.05
CA ILE A 73 10.84 9.13 -8.45
C ILE A 73 11.63 8.56 -7.26
N ILE A 74 10.99 7.75 -6.41
CA ILE A 74 11.66 7.10 -5.27
C ILE A 74 12.73 6.13 -5.78
N VAL A 75 12.42 5.31 -6.79
CA VAL A 75 13.39 4.39 -7.43
C VAL A 75 14.59 5.16 -7.97
N GLN A 76 14.36 6.29 -8.64
CA GLN A 76 15.42 7.12 -9.20
C GLN A 76 16.34 7.69 -8.12
N GLU A 77 15.79 8.26 -7.04
CA GLU A 77 16.60 8.82 -5.95
C GLU A 77 17.39 7.73 -5.20
N MET A 78 16.88 6.50 -5.16
CA MET A 78 17.57 5.37 -4.53
C MET A 78 18.77 4.86 -5.34
N ASN A 79 18.98 5.31 -6.59
CA ASN A 79 19.99 4.87 -7.56
C ASN A 79 20.00 3.37 -7.92
N GLN A 80 19.29 2.52 -7.16
CA GLN A 80 18.83 1.17 -7.49
C GLN A 80 17.96 0.66 -6.32
N LEU A 81 16.80 0.10 -6.62
CA LEU A 81 16.03 -0.62 -5.59
C LEU A 81 16.74 -1.93 -5.25
N PRO A 82 16.77 -2.34 -3.96
CA PRO A 82 17.08 -3.73 -3.65
C PRO A 82 16.03 -4.64 -4.31
N ASP A 83 16.48 -5.80 -4.81
CA ASP A 83 15.67 -6.77 -5.57
C ASP A 83 14.39 -7.24 -4.85
N GLU A 84 14.28 -7.00 -3.53
CA GLU A 84 13.16 -7.42 -2.68
C GLU A 84 12.12 -6.32 -2.39
N VAL A 85 12.24 -5.12 -2.98
CA VAL A 85 11.25 -4.05 -2.79
C VAL A 85 10.25 -4.02 -3.92
N THR A 86 8.96 -4.18 -3.60
CA THR A 86 7.85 -4.11 -4.57
C THR A 86 6.89 -2.98 -4.22
N PHE A 87 6.53 -2.17 -5.22
CA PHE A 87 5.55 -1.10 -5.10
C PHE A 87 4.18 -1.52 -5.62
N ILE A 88 3.12 -0.98 -5.01
CA ILE A 88 1.73 -1.09 -5.46
C ILE A 88 1.15 0.33 -5.53
N PRO A 89 1.10 0.93 -6.72
CA PRO A 89 0.50 2.23 -6.87
C PRO A 89 -1.03 2.12 -6.88
N ILE A 90 -1.70 3.04 -6.21
CA ILE A 90 -3.15 2.97 -5.97
C ILE A 90 -3.95 3.21 -7.25
N ASN A 91 -3.43 4.03 -8.17
CA ASN A 91 -4.10 4.39 -9.42
C ASN A 91 -4.38 3.20 -10.35
N ILE A 92 -3.63 2.09 -10.24
CA ILE A 92 -3.82 0.90 -11.06
C ILE A 92 -4.61 -0.22 -10.36
N LEU A 93 -4.98 -0.04 -9.09
CA LEU A 93 -5.69 -1.07 -8.33
C LEU A 93 -7.11 -1.28 -8.86
N MET A 94 -7.43 -2.51 -9.23
CA MET A 94 -8.77 -2.92 -9.66
C MET A 94 -9.56 -3.52 -8.49
N TYR A 95 -10.84 -3.16 -8.39
CA TYR A 95 -11.74 -3.76 -7.40
C TYR A 95 -12.44 -4.98 -8.01
N LYS A 96 -12.52 -6.06 -7.25
CA LYS A 96 -13.24 -7.27 -7.65
C LYS A 96 -14.40 -7.50 -6.70
N LYS A 97 -15.59 -7.71 -7.27
CA LYS A 97 -16.76 -8.15 -6.49
C LYS A 97 -16.61 -9.63 -6.15
N TYR A 98 -16.79 -9.96 -4.88
CA TYR A 98 -16.80 -11.34 -4.39
C TYR A 98 -18.22 -11.89 -4.41
N PRO A 99 -18.41 -13.21 -4.60
CA PRO A 99 -19.73 -13.82 -4.48
C PRO A 99 -20.25 -13.69 -3.05
N GLU A 100 -21.54 -13.42 -2.92
CA GLU A 100 -22.24 -13.40 -1.64
C GLU A 100 -22.81 -14.81 -1.41
N THR A 101 -22.16 -15.58 -0.54
CA THR A 101 -22.61 -16.94 -0.17
C THR A 101 -22.73 -17.03 1.35
N ASN A 102 -23.59 -17.93 1.83
CA ASN A 102 -23.81 -18.09 3.26
C ASN A 102 -22.62 -18.78 3.97
N ASP A 103 -21.85 -19.56 3.22
CA ASP A 103 -20.78 -20.42 3.77
C ASP A 103 -19.40 -19.76 3.72
N ALA A 104 -19.28 -18.56 3.13
CA ALA A 104 -18.00 -17.87 3.02
C ALA A 104 -18.15 -16.35 3.21
N ILE A 105 -17.22 -15.77 3.95
CA ILE A 105 -17.10 -14.33 4.12
C ILE A 105 -15.79 -13.89 3.48
N SER A 106 -15.84 -12.89 2.61
CA SER A 106 -14.61 -12.33 2.05
C SER A 106 -13.78 -11.68 3.15
N MET A 107 -12.48 -11.97 3.17
CA MET A 107 -11.56 -11.47 4.20
C MET A 107 -11.65 -9.94 4.30
N ILE A 108 -11.77 -9.23 3.16
CA ILE A 108 -11.91 -7.75 3.06
C ILE A 108 -13.13 -7.16 3.81
N ASN A 109 -14.15 -7.98 4.05
CA ASN A 109 -15.39 -7.60 4.70
C ASN A 109 -15.39 -7.88 6.21
N LYS A 110 -14.47 -8.72 6.71
CA LYS A 110 -14.44 -9.16 8.12
C LYS A 110 -13.70 -8.17 9.04
N ASN A 111 -14.05 -6.88 8.94
CA ASN A 111 -13.42 -5.74 9.63
C ASN A 111 -11.96 -5.50 9.27
N TYR A 112 -11.77 -4.81 8.15
CA TYR A 112 -10.62 -3.93 8.01
C TYR A 112 -11.06 -2.52 8.38
N ASP A 113 -10.65 -2.02 9.56
CA ASP A 113 -10.63 -0.59 9.85
C ASP A 113 -9.34 -0.03 9.24
N THR A 114 -9.31 -0.02 7.92
CA THR A 114 -8.21 0.59 7.22
C THR A 114 -8.42 2.09 7.46
N LYS A 115 -7.64 2.71 8.34
CA LYS A 115 -7.56 4.19 8.47
C LYS A 115 -7.37 4.86 7.10
N ASN A 116 -6.85 4.08 6.13
CA ASN A 116 -6.71 4.41 4.71
C ASN A 116 -7.73 3.75 3.76
N LYS A 117 -8.72 2.96 4.20
CA LYS A 117 -9.82 2.40 3.38
C LYS A 117 -10.59 3.58 2.84
N MET A 118 -10.81 4.56 3.70
CA MET A 118 -11.48 5.80 3.34
C MET A 118 -10.63 6.63 2.36
N LYS A 119 -9.28 6.63 2.39
CA LYS A 119 -8.48 7.35 1.36
C LYS A 119 -8.33 6.55 0.06
N LEU A 120 -8.11 5.24 0.13
CA LEU A 120 -7.93 4.34 -1.00
C LEU A 120 -9.23 4.11 -1.79
N LEU A 121 -10.35 3.94 -1.08
CA LEU A 121 -11.68 3.78 -1.67
C LEU A 121 -12.36 5.13 -1.95
N SER A 122 -12.29 6.15 -1.07
CA SER A 122 -12.97 7.44 -1.38
C SER A 122 -12.30 8.24 -2.48
N LYS A 123 -10.96 8.10 -2.69
CA LYS A 123 -10.32 8.66 -3.90
C LYS A 123 -10.74 7.92 -5.17
N LYS A 124 -11.44 6.77 -5.08
CA LYS A 124 -11.95 6.03 -6.23
C LYS A 124 -13.43 6.36 -6.48
N ASP A 125 -14.24 6.50 -5.44
CA ASP A 125 -15.64 6.94 -5.54
C ASP A 125 -15.79 8.36 -6.11
N SER A 126 -14.83 9.27 -5.86
CA SER A 126 -14.86 10.62 -6.46
C SER A 126 -14.39 10.69 -7.92
N ARG A 127 -13.84 9.61 -8.47
CA ARG A 127 -13.37 9.53 -9.87
C ARG A 127 -14.27 8.70 -10.80
N PHE A 128 -15.28 8.04 -10.24
CA PHE A 128 -16.32 7.34 -11.00
C PHE A 128 -17.67 7.79 -10.45
N PRO A 129 -18.34 8.79 -11.03
CA PRO A 129 -19.74 9.00 -10.73
C PRO A 129 -20.46 7.69 -11.07
N MET A 130 -21.09 7.10 -10.06
CA MET A 130 -22.07 6.04 -10.25
C MET A 130 -23.22 6.65 -11.08
N GLU A 131 -23.06 6.65 -12.40
CA GLU A 131 -24.19 6.81 -13.30
C GLU A 131 -25.12 5.64 -13.04
N LYS A 132 -26.28 6.02 -12.52
CA LYS A 132 -27.46 5.21 -12.25
C LYS A 132 -27.66 4.19 -13.37
N LEU A 133 -27.73 2.92 -12.99
CA LEU A 133 -28.61 1.96 -13.66
C LEU A 133 -30.02 2.14 -13.08
#